data_AF-A0A7S2RH16-F1
#
_entry.id   AF-A0A7S2RH16-F1
#
_cell.length_a   1.000
_cell.length_b   1.000
_cell.length_c   1.000
_cell.angle_alpha   90.00
_cell.angle_beta   90.00
_cell.angle_gamma   90.00
#
_symmetry.space_group_name_H-M   'P 1'
#
loop_
_entity.id
_entity.type
_entity.pdbx_description
1 polymer ?
#
loop_
_entity_poly.entity_id
_entity_poly.type
_entity_poly.pdbx_seq_one_letter_code
_entity_poly.pdbx_strand_id
1 'polypeptide(L)'
;MNGAEGLTPTAQEVAQGATPRAPYFEFEAGYGFIFDQQEFGVNAHVLSNVDLAPVHGSMALARKHCNECWYAPGKGSGCTPELSGAMACCGETPQCIGGEEDCRCKTTSQNTTKRRYELQFDFLITRQVEDITPLAQWTLTAPQCNPTLEPLPKNSACFLSAGMTTSGSMSYLVHENNTEPEKKTVGRWISPASGEIHWAKGHLHTGGVNISLSINGKKLCTSTTVYGNDPNVTRNARDEFGHLVEITDCIGSREDLQSVRIQAGDVIEVDSFYYVGKHDSRLRHRAGGSHFCVMSYMLLGVVFDKISTTGSNSLMSILNLDMPYSNYDLLGKY
;
A
#
# COMPACT_ATOMS: atom_id res chain seq x y z
N MET A 1 -14.99 17.81 -21.93
CA MET A 1 -13.95 18.09 -20.92
C MET A 1 -13.28 16.76 -20.65
N ASN A 2 -12.20 16.48 -21.36
CA ASN A 2 -11.54 15.18 -21.30
C ASN A 2 -10.48 15.26 -20.21
N GLY A 3 -10.71 14.52 -19.13
CA GLY A 3 -9.78 14.41 -18.02
C GLY A 3 -8.52 13.66 -18.43
N ALA A 4 -7.52 13.63 -17.55
CA ALA A 4 -6.36 12.77 -17.71
C ALA A 4 -6.91 11.36 -17.70
N GLU A 5 -6.86 10.73 -18.86
CA GLU A 5 -7.19 9.35 -19.08
C GLU A 5 -5.87 8.58 -18.97
N GLY A 6 -5.73 7.79 -17.91
CA GLY A 6 -4.58 6.91 -17.74
C GLY A 6 -4.81 5.87 -16.65
N LEU A 7 -3.82 5.01 -16.47
CA LEU A 7 -3.71 4.20 -15.27
C LEU A 7 -3.43 5.12 -14.08
N THR A 8 -4.18 4.93 -13.02
CA THR A 8 -3.80 5.39 -11.69
C THR A 8 -3.39 4.12 -10.95
N PRO A 9 -2.09 3.91 -10.76
CA PRO A 9 -1.63 2.85 -9.88
C PRO A 9 -2.28 2.99 -8.50
N THR A 10 -2.57 1.88 -7.83
CA THR A 10 -3.01 1.94 -6.44
C THR A 10 -1.90 2.59 -5.61
N ALA A 11 -2.27 3.19 -4.48
CA ALA A 11 -1.52 4.26 -3.80
C ALA A 11 -0.05 3.95 -3.42
N GLN A 12 0.45 2.72 -3.59
CA GLN A 12 1.85 2.35 -3.35
C GLN A 12 2.77 2.71 -4.51
N GLU A 13 2.29 2.63 -5.75
CA GLU A 13 3.14 2.69 -6.94
C GLU A 13 3.28 4.11 -7.50
N VAL A 14 2.45 5.06 -7.02
CA VAL A 14 2.42 6.47 -7.48
C VAL A 14 3.03 7.43 -6.48
N ALA A 15 3.40 6.99 -5.28
CA ALA A 15 3.87 7.86 -4.22
C ALA A 15 5.34 8.32 -4.40
N GLN A 16 5.66 8.87 -5.58
CA GLN A 16 6.86 9.69 -5.82
C GLN A 16 6.46 10.87 -6.71
N GLY A 17 6.00 11.94 -6.05
CA GLY A 17 5.60 13.19 -6.67
C GLY A 17 6.77 13.89 -7.37
N ALA A 18 6.43 14.62 -8.44
CA ALA A 18 7.04 15.79 -9.10
C ALA A 18 8.57 16.04 -9.17
N THR A 19 9.46 15.25 -8.55
CA THR A 19 10.91 15.45 -8.55
C THR A 19 11.63 14.34 -9.32
N PRO A 20 12.87 14.55 -9.80
CA PRO A 20 13.61 13.51 -10.48
C PRO A 20 13.98 12.40 -9.49
N ARG A 21 13.30 11.25 -9.61
CA ARG A 21 13.73 9.89 -9.21
C ARG A 21 14.48 9.79 -7.87
N ALA A 22 13.82 10.07 -6.74
CA ALA A 22 14.22 9.37 -5.51
C ALA A 22 13.90 7.87 -5.72
N PRO A 23 14.78 6.93 -5.42
CA PRO A 23 14.45 5.51 -5.58
C PRO A 23 13.40 5.06 -4.55
N TYR A 24 12.59 4.04 -4.87
CA TYR A 24 11.55 3.56 -3.94
C TYR A 24 12.18 2.98 -2.67
N PHE A 25 13.31 2.28 -2.85
CA PHE A 25 14.22 1.86 -1.81
C PHE A 25 15.57 2.57 -2.02
N GLU A 26 16.04 3.30 -1.02
CA GLU A 26 17.40 3.84 -0.99
C GLU A 26 18.11 3.32 0.26
N PHE A 27 19.32 2.80 0.07
CA PHE A 27 20.15 2.30 1.14
C PHE A 27 21.55 2.91 1.03
N GLU A 28 22.24 3.02 2.16
CA GLU A 28 23.65 3.36 2.17
C GLU A 28 24.47 2.33 1.38
N ALA A 29 25.60 2.76 0.82
CA ALA A 29 26.49 1.87 0.09
C ALA A 29 26.93 0.69 0.97
N GLY A 30 26.86 -0.53 0.42
CA GLY A 30 27.16 -1.76 1.15
C GLY A 30 25.97 -2.38 1.88
N TYR A 31 24.76 -1.82 1.78
CA TYR A 31 23.53 -2.42 2.30
C TYR A 31 22.57 -2.77 1.16
N GLY A 32 21.80 -3.85 1.33
CA GLY A 32 20.82 -4.24 0.33
C GLY A 32 20.06 -5.51 0.67
N PHE A 33 19.04 -5.79 -0.14
CA PHE A 33 18.33 -7.07 -0.08
C PHE A 33 19.16 -8.15 -0.78
N ILE A 34 19.29 -9.31 -0.13
CA ILE A 34 19.90 -10.49 -0.72
C ILE A 34 18.78 -11.42 -1.18
N PHE A 35 18.77 -11.72 -2.47
CA PHE A 35 17.88 -12.69 -3.09
C PHE A 35 18.67 -13.95 -3.40
N ASP A 36 18.23 -15.11 -2.90
CA ASP A 36 18.82 -16.41 -3.17
C ASP A 36 18.24 -17.07 -4.44
N GLN A 37 17.12 -16.53 -4.94
CA GLN A 37 16.45 -16.96 -6.17
C GLN A 37 16.86 -16.10 -7.36
N GLN A 38 16.83 -16.69 -8.56
CA GLN A 38 17.10 -15.98 -9.82
C GLN A 38 15.92 -15.11 -10.29
N GLU A 39 14.81 -15.14 -9.56
CA GLU A 39 13.59 -14.41 -9.91
C GLU A 39 13.30 -13.40 -8.80
N PHE A 40 12.97 -12.18 -9.21
CA PHE A 40 12.34 -11.18 -8.36
C PHE A 40 10.99 -10.86 -8.96
N GLY A 41 9.98 -10.75 -8.11
CA GLY A 41 8.63 -10.35 -8.50
C GLY A 41 8.39 -8.89 -8.16
N VAL A 42 7.72 -8.17 -9.04
CA VAL A 42 7.04 -6.93 -8.69
C VAL A 42 5.56 -7.21 -8.72
N ASN A 43 4.89 -6.98 -7.60
CA ASN A 43 3.43 -6.99 -7.54
C ASN A 43 2.94 -5.57 -7.84
N ALA A 44 2.26 -5.41 -8.98
CA ALA A 44 1.75 -4.14 -9.46
C ALA A 44 0.23 -4.17 -9.59
N HIS A 45 -0.46 -3.21 -8.98
CA HIS A 45 -1.92 -3.12 -8.99
C HIS A 45 -2.33 -1.85 -9.70
N VAL A 46 -2.83 -2.03 -10.92
CA VAL A 46 -3.03 -0.90 -11.82
C VAL A 46 -4.48 -0.76 -12.22
N LEU A 47 -5.07 0.38 -11.87
CA LEU A 47 -6.47 0.68 -12.15
C LEU A 47 -6.58 1.78 -13.20
N SER A 48 -7.27 1.48 -14.30
CA SER A 48 -7.52 2.46 -15.34
C SER A 48 -8.67 3.39 -14.95
N ASN A 49 -8.37 4.68 -14.77
CA ASN A 49 -9.37 5.73 -14.48
C ASN A 49 -9.85 6.46 -15.75
N VAL A 50 -9.54 5.88 -16.89
CA VAL A 50 -9.98 6.27 -18.22
C VAL A 50 -11.48 6.06 -18.40
N ASP A 51 -12.15 7.00 -19.07
CA ASP A 51 -13.54 6.88 -19.50
C ASP A 51 -14.54 6.54 -18.39
N LEU A 52 -14.20 6.78 -17.11
CA LEU A 52 -15.10 6.48 -15.99
C LEU A 52 -16.43 7.23 -16.10
N ALA A 53 -17.53 6.54 -15.77
CA ALA A 53 -18.84 7.15 -15.64
C ALA A 53 -18.92 7.97 -14.34
N PRO A 54 -19.36 9.25 -14.39
CA PRO A 54 -19.54 10.04 -13.18
C PRO A 54 -20.50 9.37 -12.18
N VAL A 55 -20.13 9.34 -10.90
CA VAL A 55 -21.01 8.87 -9.82
C VAL A 55 -21.71 10.08 -9.21
N HIS A 56 -23.04 10.12 -9.30
CA HIS A 56 -23.86 11.29 -8.92
C HIS A 56 -23.37 12.61 -9.55
N GLY A 57 -22.92 12.55 -10.81
CA GLY A 57 -22.36 13.69 -11.54
C GLY A 57 -20.93 14.08 -11.15
N SER A 58 -20.29 13.35 -10.23
CA SER A 58 -18.92 13.61 -9.77
C SER A 58 -17.92 12.61 -10.36
N MET A 59 -16.97 13.13 -11.15
CA MET A 59 -15.82 12.34 -11.63
C MET A 59 -14.81 12.03 -10.53
N ALA A 60 -14.66 12.92 -9.55
CA ALA A 60 -13.80 12.67 -8.40
C ALA A 60 -14.29 11.46 -7.59
N LEU A 61 -15.62 11.38 -7.39
CA LEU A 61 -16.24 10.27 -6.69
C LEU A 61 -16.13 8.96 -7.49
N ALA A 62 -16.28 9.02 -8.82
CA ALA A 62 -16.08 7.86 -9.69
C ALA A 62 -14.67 7.27 -9.57
N ARG A 63 -13.63 8.13 -9.62
CA ARG A 63 -12.23 7.73 -9.44
C ARG A 63 -11.98 7.14 -8.06
N LYS A 64 -12.48 7.80 -7.01
CA LYS A 64 -12.39 7.29 -5.64
C LYS A 64 -13.01 5.89 -5.53
N HIS A 65 -14.27 5.74 -5.96
CA HIS A 65 -14.99 4.47 -5.89
C HIS A 65 -14.27 3.37 -6.66
N CYS A 66 -13.66 3.71 -7.80
CA CYS A 66 -12.86 2.76 -8.57
C CYS A 66 -11.59 2.34 -7.82
N ASN A 67 -10.79 3.31 -7.38
CA ASN A 67 -9.53 3.09 -6.67
C ASN A 67 -9.71 2.37 -5.33
N GLU A 68 -10.85 2.56 -4.68
CA GLU A 68 -11.16 1.97 -3.37
C GLU A 68 -12.05 0.72 -3.47
N CYS A 69 -12.16 0.10 -4.64
CA CYS A 69 -12.90 -1.14 -4.84
C CYS A 69 -14.35 -1.09 -4.32
N TRP A 70 -15.05 0.04 -4.51
CA TRP A 70 -16.42 0.17 -4.03
C TRP A 70 -17.36 -0.81 -4.72
N TYR A 71 -18.33 -1.32 -3.96
CA TYR A 71 -19.45 -2.04 -4.51
C TYR A 71 -20.31 -1.12 -5.41
N ALA A 72 -20.79 -1.69 -6.51
CA ALA A 72 -21.84 -1.10 -7.34
C ALA A 72 -22.71 -2.21 -7.93
N PRO A 73 -24.04 -2.01 -8.05
CA PRO A 73 -24.91 -2.98 -8.71
C PRO A 73 -24.43 -3.30 -10.12
N GLY A 74 -24.37 -4.60 -10.45
CA GLY A 74 -23.95 -5.09 -11.76
C GLY A 74 -22.45 -5.33 -11.91
N LYS A 75 -21.64 -5.09 -10.87
CA LYS A 75 -20.29 -5.68 -10.78
C LYS A 75 -20.41 -7.21 -10.60
N GLY A 76 -19.34 -7.94 -10.95
CA GLY A 76 -19.27 -9.39 -10.81
C GLY A 76 -19.76 -9.92 -9.46
N SER A 77 -20.25 -11.15 -9.46
CA SER A 77 -20.97 -11.80 -8.36
C SER A 77 -20.17 -11.90 -7.06
N GLY A 78 -18.84 -11.90 -7.13
CA GLY A 78 -17.99 -11.83 -5.94
C GLY A 78 -17.87 -10.44 -5.31
N CYS A 79 -18.37 -9.39 -5.95
CA CYS A 79 -18.47 -8.05 -5.38
C CYS A 79 -19.87 -7.83 -4.77
N THR A 80 -20.00 -8.06 -3.47
CA THR A 80 -21.24 -7.82 -2.72
C THR A 80 -21.16 -6.54 -1.88
N PRO A 81 -22.29 -5.99 -1.39
CA PRO A 81 -22.27 -4.85 -0.47
C PRO A 81 -21.37 -5.07 0.76
N GLU A 82 -21.34 -6.30 1.28
CA GLU A 82 -20.53 -6.70 2.44
C GLU A 82 -19.03 -6.74 2.12
N LEU A 83 -18.68 -6.97 0.86
CA LEU A 83 -17.31 -7.01 0.35
C LEU A 83 -16.90 -5.69 -0.33
N SER A 84 -17.67 -4.62 -0.17
CA SER A 84 -17.30 -3.29 -0.67
C SER A 84 -15.96 -2.86 -0.06
N GLY A 85 -14.98 -2.55 -0.90
CA GLY A 85 -13.61 -2.27 -0.47
C GLY A 85 -12.64 -3.43 -0.59
N ALA A 86 -13.13 -4.66 -0.73
CA ALA A 86 -12.27 -5.81 -0.97
C ALA A 86 -11.81 -5.86 -2.43
N MET A 87 -10.67 -6.51 -2.69
CA MET A 87 -10.14 -6.67 -4.05
C MET A 87 -11.07 -7.46 -4.97
N ALA A 88 -11.98 -8.26 -4.41
CA ALA A 88 -13.09 -8.88 -5.15
C ALA A 88 -13.91 -7.83 -5.95
N CYS A 89 -14.12 -6.64 -5.38
CA CYS A 89 -14.79 -5.52 -6.04
C CYS A 89 -13.90 -4.71 -7.00
N CYS A 90 -12.60 -5.00 -7.04
CA CYS A 90 -11.64 -4.52 -8.04
C CYS A 90 -11.36 -5.55 -9.15
N GLY A 91 -12.04 -6.70 -9.13
CA GLY A 91 -11.93 -7.71 -10.18
C GLY A 91 -10.94 -8.83 -9.91
N GLU A 92 -10.50 -9.02 -8.66
CA GLU A 92 -9.62 -10.14 -8.29
C GLU A 92 -10.37 -11.44 -7.96
N THR A 93 -11.59 -11.62 -8.49
CA THR A 93 -12.29 -12.90 -8.39
C THR A 93 -12.00 -13.76 -9.62
N PRO A 94 -12.03 -15.10 -9.50
CA PRO A 94 -11.83 -15.98 -10.64
C PRO A 94 -12.76 -15.68 -11.83
N GLN A 95 -14.02 -15.33 -11.57
CA GLN A 95 -15.01 -14.99 -12.59
C GLN A 95 -14.62 -13.71 -13.35
N CYS A 96 -14.09 -12.71 -12.64
CA CYS A 96 -13.60 -11.47 -13.22
C CYS A 96 -12.33 -11.69 -14.06
N ILE A 97 -11.37 -12.45 -13.54
CA ILE A 97 -10.10 -12.74 -14.20
C ILE A 97 -10.34 -13.58 -15.47
N GLY A 98 -11.26 -14.53 -15.43
CA GLY A 98 -11.69 -15.33 -16.58
C GLY A 98 -12.50 -14.54 -17.61
N GLY A 99 -12.92 -13.32 -17.31
CA GLY A 99 -13.76 -12.48 -18.17
C GLY A 99 -15.20 -12.98 -18.30
N GLU A 100 -15.66 -13.83 -17.38
CA GLU A 100 -17.02 -14.35 -17.34
C GLU A 100 -18.02 -13.28 -16.87
N GLU A 101 -17.54 -12.33 -16.06
CA GLU A 101 -18.33 -11.25 -15.48
C GLU A 101 -17.65 -9.89 -15.66
N ASP A 102 -18.45 -8.82 -15.71
CA ASP A 102 -17.91 -7.46 -15.74
C ASP A 102 -17.65 -6.95 -14.33
N CYS A 103 -16.38 -6.92 -13.94
CA CYS A 103 -15.95 -6.44 -12.63
C CYS A 103 -15.26 -5.07 -12.69
N ARG A 104 -15.31 -4.43 -13.86
CA ARG A 104 -14.65 -3.16 -14.08
C ARG A 104 -15.43 -2.04 -13.42
N CYS A 105 -14.74 -0.93 -13.17
CA CYS A 105 -15.41 0.32 -12.86
C CYS A 105 -16.24 0.76 -14.06
N LYS A 106 -17.45 1.28 -13.78
CA LYS A 106 -18.37 1.69 -14.84
C LYS A 106 -17.75 2.79 -15.71
N THR A 107 -17.79 2.62 -17.02
CA THR A 107 -17.31 3.60 -18.01
C THR A 107 -18.47 4.25 -18.78
N THR A 108 -18.25 5.44 -19.34
CA THR A 108 -19.17 6.13 -20.27
C THR A 108 -19.08 5.57 -21.68
N SER A 109 -17.93 5.00 -22.03
CA SER A 109 -17.60 4.45 -23.33
C SER A 109 -17.94 2.96 -23.38
N GLN A 110 -18.70 2.53 -24.39
CA GLN A 110 -18.78 1.12 -24.82
C GLN A 110 -17.57 0.72 -25.67
N ASN A 111 -16.71 1.68 -26.04
CA ASN A 111 -15.56 1.46 -26.88
C ASN A 111 -14.44 0.82 -26.04
N THR A 112 -14.27 -0.48 -26.22
CA THR A 112 -13.32 -1.34 -25.50
C THR A 112 -11.92 -1.32 -26.11
N THR A 113 -11.55 -0.28 -26.86
CA THR A 113 -10.23 -0.17 -27.48
C THR A 113 -9.13 -0.41 -26.45
N LYS A 114 -8.39 -1.51 -26.64
CA LYS A 114 -7.30 -1.90 -25.76
C LYS A 114 -6.25 -0.80 -25.74
N ARG A 115 -6.05 -0.17 -24.58
CA ARG A 115 -4.95 0.76 -24.36
C ARG A 115 -3.72 -0.03 -23.92
N ARG A 116 -2.55 0.36 -24.41
CA ARG A 116 -1.27 -0.18 -23.98
C ARG A 116 -0.66 0.79 -22.98
N TYR A 117 -0.10 0.22 -21.94
CA TYR A 117 0.59 0.95 -20.90
C TYR A 117 1.97 0.33 -20.71
N GLU A 118 2.93 1.17 -20.34
CA GLU A 118 4.31 0.78 -20.09
C GLU A 118 4.61 1.02 -18.61
N LEU A 119 5.15 0.00 -17.96
CA LEU A 119 5.68 0.08 -16.60
C LEU A 119 7.20 0.00 -16.71
N GLN A 120 7.90 0.99 -16.16
CA GLN A 120 9.35 1.03 -16.12
C GLN A 120 9.83 0.86 -14.68
N PHE A 121 10.79 -0.04 -14.50
CA PHE A 121 11.45 -0.27 -13.21
C PHE A 121 12.95 -0.14 -13.40
N ASP A 122 13.60 0.66 -12.56
CA ASP A 122 15.05 0.81 -12.53
C ASP A 122 15.58 0.09 -11.27
N PHE A 123 16.45 -0.90 -11.46
CA PHE A 123 17.08 -1.67 -10.36
C PHE A 123 18.59 -1.50 -10.39
N LEU A 124 19.19 -1.32 -9.21
CA LEU A 124 20.63 -1.45 -9.00
C LEU A 124 20.92 -2.81 -8.38
N ILE A 125 21.67 -3.66 -9.09
CA ILE A 125 21.98 -5.04 -8.67
C ILE A 125 23.50 -5.28 -8.68
N THR A 126 23.98 -6.09 -7.75
CA THR A 126 25.36 -6.60 -7.74
C THR A 126 25.37 -8.11 -7.56
N ARG A 127 26.42 -8.76 -8.08
CA ARG A 127 26.70 -10.19 -7.83
C ARG A 127 27.74 -10.39 -6.72
N GLN A 128 28.38 -9.32 -6.26
CA GLN A 128 29.32 -9.32 -5.14
C GLN A 128 28.53 -9.29 -3.83
N VAL A 129 27.83 -10.39 -3.54
CA VAL A 129 26.93 -10.51 -2.38
C VAL A 129 27.72 -10.39 -1.07
N GLU A 130 28.99 -10.81 -1.07
CA GLU A 130 29.94 -10.70 0.02
C GLU A 130 30.23 -9.24 0.45
N ASP A 131 30.03 -8.28 -0.46
CA ASP A 131 30.20 -6.85 -0.18
C ASP A 131 28.90 -6.19 0.34
N ILE A 132 27.82 -6.95 0.48
CA ILE A 132 26.51 -6.47 0.89
C ILE A 132 26.14 -6.99 2.28
N THR A 133 25.87 -6.05 3.19
CA THR A 133 25.21 -6.31 4.47
C THR A 133 23.72 -6.53 4.23
N PRO A 134 23.17 -7.72 4.57
CA PRO A 134 21.78 -8.04 4.31
C PRO A 134 20.83 -7.19 5.16
N LEU A 135 19.85 -6.58 4.49
CA LEU A 135 18.69 -5.98 5.12
C LEU A 135 17.54 -6.99 5.18
N ALA A 136 16.94 -7.12 6.36
CA ALA A 136 15.64 -7.74 6.54
C ALA A 136 14.53 -6.71 6.33
N GLN A 137 13.54 -7.03 5.50
CA GLN A 137 12.34 -6.21 5.37
C GLN A 137 11.31 -6.63 6.42
N TRP A 138 10.83 -5.69 7.24
CA TRP A 138 9.65 -5.88 8.08
C TRP A 138 8.47 -5.05 7.56
N THR A 139 7.27 -5.61 7.60
CA THR A 139 6.02 -4.92 7.26
C THR A 139 5.15 -4.86 8.51
N LEU A 140 4.94 -3.66 9.05
CA LEU A 140 4.23 -3.46 10.32
C LEU A 140 2.90 -2.73 10.08
N THR A 141 1.75 -3.37 10.30
CA THR A 141 0.41 -2.87 9.96
C THR A 141 -0.30 -2.09 11.08
N ALA A 142 -0.97 -0.99 10.74
CA ALA A 142 -1.83 -0.24 11.65
C ALA A 142 -3.28 -0.16 11.10
N PRO A 143 -4.26 -0.91 11.60
CA PRO A 143 -4.24 -1.60 12.88
C PRO A 143 -3.45 -2.93 12.83
N GLN A 144 -3.07 -3.42 14.00
CA GLN A 144 -2.49 -4.75 14.12
C GLN A 144 -3.54 -5.81 13.81
N CYS A 145 -3.26 -6.62 12.79
CA CYS A 145 -4.14 -7.72 12.39
C CYS A 145 -3.75 -9.04 13.06
N ASN A 146 -3.92 -9.12 14.38
CA ASN A 146 -3.69 -10.37 15.11
C ASN A 146 -5.03 -10.94 15.63
N PRO A 147 -5.45 -12.14 15.22
CA PRO A 147 -6.72 -12.75 15.63
C PRO A 147 -6.76 -13.20 17.11
N THR A 148 -5.66 -13.10 17.85
CA THR A 148 -5.55 -13.66 19.21
C THR A 148 -6.07 -12.77 20.35
N LEU A 149 -6.45 -11.51 20.09
CA LEU A 149 -6.78 -10.55 21.16
C LEU A 149 -8.22 -10.04 21.21
N GLU A 150 -9.06 -10.27 20.20
CA GLU A 150 -10.52 -10.05 20.25
C GLU A 150 -11.16 -10.53 18.93
N PRO A 151 -12.45 -10.94 18.89
CA PRO A 151 -13.13 -11.25 17.65
C PRO A 151 -13.17 -9.99 16.77
N LEU A 152 -12.38 -10.01 15.70
CA LEU A 152 -12.35 -8.96 14.70
C LEU A 152 -13.75 -8.77 14.09
N PRO A 153 -14.23 -7.53 13.89
CA PRO A 153 -15.44 -7.29 13.13
C PRO A 153 -15.34 -7.98 11.77
N LYS A 154 -16.43 -8.60 11.31
CA LYS A 154 -16.49 -9.29 10.00
C LYS A 154 -16.06 -8.41 8.81
N ASN A 155 -16.00 -7.10 9.01
CA ASN A 155 -15.66 -6.07 8.03
C ASN A 155 -14.33 -5.37 8.38
N SER A 156 -13.41 -6.02 9.10
CA SER A 156 -12.07 -5.48 9.38
C SER A 156 -11.04 -6.07 8.40
N ALA A 157 -9.94 -5.35 8.13
CA ALA A 157 -8.82 -5.83 7.29
C ALA A 157 -8.43 -7.26 7.60
N CYS A 158 -8.46 -7.55 8.89
CA CYS A 158 -7.90 -8.75 9.47
C CYS A 158 -8.84 -9.96 9.35
N PHE A 159 -10.13 -9.75 8.99
CA PHE A 159 -11.11 -10.81 8.79
C PHE A 159 -11.16 -11.30 7.34
N LEU A 160 -11.02 -10.38 6.36
CA LEU A 160 -11.07 -10.72 4.94
C LEU A 160 -9.78 -11.42 4.45
N SER A 161 -8.64 -11.11 5.08
CA SER A 161 -7.37 -11.83 4.85
C SER A 161 -7.35 -13.24 5.44
N ALA A 162 -8.11 -13.51 6.52
CA ALA A 162 -8.18 -14.82 7.14
C ALA A 162 -8.99 -15.86 6.34
N GLY A 163 -9.82 -15.42 5.39
CA GLY A 163 -10.65 -16.28 4.53
C GLY A 163 -10.13 -16.51 3.12
N MET A 164 -9.20 -15.69 2.63
CA MET A 164 -8.57 -15.85 1.31
C MET A 164 -7.13 -16.33 1.48
N THR A 165 -6.95 -17.65 1.40
CA THR A 165 -5.69 -18.37 1.60
C THR A 165 -4.57 -18.08 0.59
N THR A 166 -4.65 -17.02 -0.23
CA THR A 166 -3.71 -16.84 -1.35
C THR A 166 -3.29 -15.41 -1.72
N SER A 167 -3.82 -14.32 -1.13
CA SER A 167 -3.36 -12.95 -1.47
C SER A 167 -3.49 -11.96 -0.30
N GLY A 168 -2.35 -11.49 0.22
CA GLY A 168 -2.23 -10.68 1.42
C GLY A 168 -2.65 -9.21 1.26
N SER A 169 -3.93 -8.93 1.02
CA SER A 169 -4.42 -7.55 1.03
C SER A 169 -4.51 -7.05 2.48
N MET A 170 -3.55 -6.22 2.92
CA MET A 170 -3.56 -5.55 4.23
C MET A 170 -4.56 -4.36 4.29
N SER A 171 -5.73 -4.51 3.67
CA SER A 171 -6.71 -3.43 3.46
C SER A 171 -7.86 -3.47 4.46
N TYR A 172 -8.18 -2.38 5.16
CA TYR A 172 -9.36 -2.24 6.05
C TYR A 172 -10.31 -1.15 5.56
N LEU A 173 -11.43 -1.02 6.27
CA LEU A 173 -12.43 0.02 6.07
C LEU A 173 -12.34 1.06 7.18
N VAL A 174 -12.49 2.33 6.83
CA VAL A 174 -12.73 3.44 7.75
C VAL A 174 -14.01 4.16 7.32
N HIS A 175 -14.96 4.28 8.25
CA HIS A 175 -16.27 4.88 7.96
C HIS A 175 -16.24 6.39 8.14
N GLU A 176 -17.09 7.07 7.37
CA GLU A 176 -17.32 8.52 7.49
C GLU A 176 -17.65 8.91 8.93
N ASN A 177 -16.97 9.94 9.42
CA ASN A 177 -17.28 10.57 10.69
C ASN A 177 -17.01 12.07 10.58
N ASN A 178 -18.07 12.88 10.56
CA ASN A 178 -17.93 14.34 10.45
C ASN A 178 -17.67 15.02 11.80
N THR A 179 -17.91 14.32 12.92
CA THR A 179 -17.67 14.86 14.28
C THR A 179 -16.22 14.66 14.69
N GLU A 180 -15.66 13.48 14.39
CA GLU A 180 -14.25 13.13 14.61
C GLU A 180 -13.65 12.68 13.27
N PRO A 181 -13.30 13.62 12.38
CA PRO A 181 -12.88 13.30 11.03
C PRO A 181 -11.48 12.70 10.97
N GLU A 182 -10.66 12.77 12.02
CA GLU A 182 -9.36 12.11 12.04
C GLU A 182 -9.46 10.74 12.72
N LYS A 183 -9.40 9.68 11.93
CA LYS A 183 -9.42 8.30 12.40
C LYS A 183 -8.01 7.78 12.61
N LYS A 184 -7.66 7.48 13.87
CA LYS A 184 -6.41 6.82 14.24
C LYS A 184 -6.53 5.29 14.16
N THR A 185 -5.49 4.63 13.67
CA THR A 185 -5.25 3.18 13.84
C THR A 185 -3.85 2.94 14.41
N VAL A 186 -3.67 1.83 15.12
CA VAL A 186 -2.41 1.52 15.83
C VAL A 186 -2.09 0.04 15.71
N GLY A 187 -0.82 -0.30 15.52
CA GLY A 187 -0.29 -1.63 15.74
C GLY A 187 0.94 -1.60 16.64
N ARG A 188 1.16 -2.69 17.40
CA ARG A 188 2.29 -2.83 18.33
C ARG A 188 2.95 -4.19 18.21
N TRP A 189 4.28 -4.19 18.18
CA TRP A 189 5.10 -5.40 18.10
C TRP A 189 6.21 -5.32 19.12
N ILE A 190 6.65 -6.49 19.59
CA ILE A 190 7.84 -6.61 20.41
C ILE A 190 8.97 -7.06 19.48
N SER A 191 10.07 -6.32 19.45
CA SER A 191 11.23 -6.71 18.64
C SER A 191 11.77 -8.05 19.14
N PRO A 192 11.84 -9.09 18.29
CA PRO A 192 12.37 -10.40 18.69
C PRO A 192 13.89 -10.41 18.83
N ALA A 193 14.58 -9.42 18.28
CA ALA A 193 16.03 -9.35 18.23
C ALA A 193 16.55 -7.90 18.30
N SER A 194 17.81 -7.76 18.69
CA SER A 194 18.53 -6.48 18.60
C SER A 194 19.08 -6.26 17.20
N GLY A 195 19.11 -5.01 16.77
CA GLY A 195 19.54 -4.63 15.42
C GLY A 195 19.43 -3.13 15.20
N GLU A 196 19.41 -2.73 13.94
CA GLU A 196 19.43 -1.34 13.53
C GLU A 196 18.51 -1.12 12.32
N ILE A 197 17.60 -0.15 12.43
CA ILE A 197 16.69 0.25 11.36
C ILE A 197 17.42 1.29 10.51
N HIS A 198 17.77 0.93 9.27
CA HIS A 198 18.44 1.81 8.31
C HIS A 198 17.46 2.54 7.40
N TRP A 199 16.25 2.01 7.25
CA TRP A 199 15.25 2.56 6.35
C TRP A 199 13.85 2.33 6.91
N ALA A 200 12.97 3.30 6.76
CA ALA A 200 11.56 3.17 7.16
C ALA A 200 10.68 4.02 6.24
N LYS A 201 9.62 3.42 5.68
CA LYS A 201 8.70 4.11 4.79
C LYS A 201 7.25 3.73 5.05
N GLY A 202 6.41 4.74 5.21
CA GLY A 202 4.98 4.57 5.36
C GLY A 202 4.30 4.23 4.04
N HIS A 203 3.24 3.45 4.13
CA HIS A 203 2.29 3.22 3.05
C HIS A 203 0.88 3.58 3.52
N LEU A 204 0.18 4.36 2.71
CA LEU A 204 -1.15 4.90 2.96
C LEU A 204 -1.94 4.96 1.66
N HIS A 205 -3.25 4.82 1.74
CA HIS A 205 -4.14 5.00 0.61
C HIS A 205 -4.79 6.40 0.61
N THR A 206 -5.63 6.67 -0.39
CA THR A 206 -6.42 7.91 -0.46
C THR A 206 -7.20 8.12 0.85
N GLY A 207 -7.18 9.35 1.37
CA GLY A 207 -7.70 9.70 2.70
C GLY A 207 -6.64 9.64 3.81
N GLY A 208 -5.50 8.99 3.57
CA GLY A 208 -4.36 8.97 4.48
C GLY A 208 -3.88 10.39 4.81
N VAL A 209 -3.51 10.62 6.06
CA VAL A 209 -2.96 11.88 6.57
C VAL A 209 -1.47 11.69 6.83
N ASN A 210 -1.12 10.79 7.73
CA ASN A 210 0.25 10.45 8.07
C ASN A 210 0.33 9.07 8.75
N ILE A 211 1.55 8.57 8.88
CA ILE A 211 1.87 7.35 9.62
C ILE A 211 3.19 7.54 10.35
N SER A 212 3.23 7.18 11.63
CA SER A 212 4.36 7.39 12.52
C SER A 212 4.94 6.07 13.01
N LEU A 213 6.25 6.08 13.27
CA LEU A 213 6.98 4.99 13.93
C LEU A 213 7.42 5.47 15.31
N SER A 214 7.17 4.65 16.34
CA SER A 214 7.59 4.91 17.72
C SER A 214 8.27 3.67 18.30
N ILE A 215 9.25 3.89 19.19
CA ILE A 215 9.90 2.82 19.97
C ILE A 215 9.80 3.16 21.45
N ASN A 216 9.29 2.22 22.25
CA ASN A 216 9.10 2.37 23.69
C ASN A 216 8.33 3.66 24.07
N GLY A 217 7.30 3.99 23.28
CA GLY A 217 6.48 5.19 23.45
C GLY A 217 7.11 6.50 22.97
N LYS A 218 8.37 6.49 22.48
CA LYS A 218 9.02 7.65 21.88
C LYS A 218 8.83 7.63 20.36
N LYS A 219 8.15 8.63 19.83
CA LYS A 219 8.03 8.85 18.38
C LYS A 219 9.41 9.12 17.77
N LEU A 220 9.75 8.35 16.74
CA LEU A 220 10.99 8.48 15.99
C LEU A 220 10.82 9.36 14.77
N CYS A 221 9.83 9.05 13.93
CA CYS A 221 9.60 9.72 12.66
C CYS A 221 8.12 9.63 12.25
N THR A 222 7.75 10.44 11.25
CA THR A 222 6.42 10.45 10.65
C THR A 222 6.55 10.61 9.14
N SER A 223 5.99 9.66 8.40
CA SER A 223 5.71 9.78 6.97
C SER A 223 4.41 10.55 6.76
N THR A 224 4.44 11.62 5.96
CA THR A 224 3.27 12.44 5.63
C THR A 224 2.84 12.24 4.20
N THR A 225 1.54 12.34 3.94
CA THR A 225 0.97 12.29 2.59
C THR A 225 1.09 13.63 1.86
N VAL A 226 1.37 13.58 0.57
CA VAL A 226 1.30 14.73 -0.35
C VAL A 226 0.22 14.47 -1.37
N TYR A 227 -0.73 15.38 -1.47
CA TYR A 227 -1.79 15.33 -2.48
C TYR A 227 -1.48 16.29 -3.61
N GLY A 228 -1.70 15.82 -4.84
CA GLY A 228 -1.46 16.63 -6.03
C GLY A 228 -2.34 17.86 -6.04
N ASN A 229 -1.82 18.96 -6.61
CA ASN A 229 -2.47 20.26 -6.61
C ASN A 229 -2.72 20.87 -8.01
N ASP A 230 -2.18 20.32 -9.12
CA ASP A 230 -2.41 20.85 -10.47
C ASP A 230 -3.72 20.31 -11.09
N PRO A 231 -4.76 21.16 -11.28
CA PRO A 231 -6.01 20.74 -11.89
C PRO A 231 -5.89 20.49 -13.40
N ASN A 232 -4.79 20.88 -14.04
CA ASN A 232 -4.59 20.70 -15.48
C ASN A 232 -4.14 19.27 -15.80
N VAL A 233 -5.14 18.45 -16.04
CA VAL A 233 -5.03 17.05 -16.46
C VAL A 233 -4.07 16.73 -17.61
N THR A 234 -3.73 17.70 -18.46
CA THR A 234 -2.83 17.44 -19.61
C THR A 234 -1.36 17.47 -19.24
N ARG A 235 -1.03 17.96 -18.04
CA ARG A 235 0.35 18.16 -17.58
C ARG A 235 0.57 17.82 -16.10
N ASN A 236 -0.49 17.51 -15.36
CA ASN A 236 -0.44 17.24 -13.92
C ASN A 236 0.01 15.81 -13.59
N ALA A 237 0.73 15.14 -14.49
CA ALA A 237 1.31 13.84 -14.17
C ALA A 237 2.22 13.99 -12.95
N ARG A 238 2.02 13.15 -11.93
CA ARG A 238 2.71 13.19 -10.62
C ARG A 238 2.37 14.40 -9.73
N ASP A 239 1.35 15.16 -10.09
CA ASP A 239 0.77 16.25 -9.29
C ASP A 239 -0.75 16.28 -9.50
N GLU A 240 -1.35 15.10 -9.64
CA GLU A 240 -2.74 14.95 -10.02
C GLU A 240 -3.65 15.52 -8.93
N PHE A 241 -4.36 16.61 -9.24
CA PHE A 241 -5.23 17.29 -8.27
C PHE A 241 -6.18 16.34 -7.53
N GLY A 242 -5.99 16.27 -6.21
CA GLY A 242 -6.82 15.46 -5.30
C GLY A 242 -6.52 13.97 -5.31
N HIS A 243 -5.37 13.55 -5.84
CA HIS A 243 -4.82 12.21 -5.70
C HIS A 243 -3.64 12.22 -4.74
N LEU A 244 -3.43 11.12 -4.02
CA LEU A 244 -2.21 10.90 -3.25
C LEU A 244 -1.06 10.68 -4.25
N VAL A 245 -0.09 11.60 -4.27
CA VAL A 245 1.04 11.58 -5.21
C VAL A 245 2.37 11.30 -4.53
N GLU A 246 2.43 11.39 -3.20
CA GLU A 246 3.64 11.06 -2.45
C GLU A 246 3.32 10.67 -1.01
N ILE A 247 4.18 9.84 -0.44
CA ILE A 247 4.29 9.61 0.99
C ILE A 247 5.76 9.79 1.32
N THR A 248 6.08 10.78 2.16
CA THR A 248 7.47 11.07 2.52
C THR A 248 8.07 9.87 3.26
N ASP A 249 9.37 9.63 3.12
CA ASP A 249 10.01 8.59 3.93
C ASP A 249 10.03 8.96 5.41
N CYS A 250 10.17 7.94 6.26
CA CYS A 250 10.27 8.10 7.71
C CYS A 250 11.75 8.11 8.14
N ILE A 251 12.55 7.14 7.66
CA ILE A 251 14.01 7.04 7.85
C ILE A 251 14.63 6.75 6.47
N GLY A 252 15.73 7.41 6.11
CA GLY A 252 16.57 7.05 4.94
C GLY A 252 16.73 8.12 3.85
N SER A 253 15.86 9.13 3.73
CA SER A 253 15.99 10.20 2.70
C SER A 253 16.31 11.58 3.23
N ARG A 254 16.45 11.74 4.55
CA ARG A 254 16.86 13.00 5.17
C ARG A 254 18.19 12.81 5.88
N GLU A 255 19.14 13.70 5.61
CA GLU A 255 20.47 13.73 6.25
C GLU A 255 20.42 13.80 7.79
N ASP A 256 19.26 14.10 8.38
CA ASP A 256 19.07 14.29 9.83
C ASP A 256 18.59 13.04 10.60
N LEU A 257 18.16 11.98 9.92
CA LEU A 257 17.72 10.75 10.58
C LEU A 257 18.69 9.61 10.29
N GLN A 258 19.70 9.52 11.17
CA GLN A 258 20.59 8.37 11.26
C GLN A 258 19.80 7.10 11.59
N SER A 259 20.38 5.97 11.24
CA SER A 259 19.88 4.65 11.59
C SER A 259 19.52 4.54 13.08
N VAL A 260 18.47 3.78 13.38
CA VAL A 260 17.92 3.68 14.74
C VAL A 260 18.18 2.30 15.32
N ARG A 261 18.91 2.27 16.42
CA ARG A 261 19.14 1.04 17.20
C ARG A 261 17.86 0.53 17.85
N ILE A 262 17.62 -0.77 17.74
CA ILE A 262 16.57 -1.50 18.46
C ILE A 262 17.16 -2.63 19.28
N GLN A 263 16.55 -2.93 20.41
CA GLN A 263 16.89 -4.04 21.28
C GLN A 263 15.81 -5.11 21.27
N ALA A 264 16.19 -6.36 21.48
CA ALA A 264 15.23 -7.42 21.77
C ALA A 264 14.36 -7.02 22.98
N GLY A 265 13.03 -7.11 22.84
CA GLY A 265 12.07 -6.67 23.84
C GLY A 265 11.55 -5.24 23.69
N ASP A 266 12.15 -4.42 22.81
CA ASP A 266 11.62 -3.08 22.53
C ASP A 266 10.20 -3.17 21.93
N VAL A 267 9.33 -2.26 22.37
CA VAL A 267 7.98 -2.13 21.81
C VAL A 267 8.03 -1.17 20.62
N ILE A 268 7.81 -1.70 19.43
CA ILE A 268 7.67 -0.95 18.19
C ILE A 268 6.18 -0.66 18.00
N GLU A 269 5.82 0.61 17.84
CA GLU A 269 4.45 1.05 17.57
C GLU A 269 4.41 1.77 16.22
N VAL A 270 3.40 1.42 15.42
CA VAL A 270 3.05 2.13 14.20
C VAL A 270 1.65 2.68 14.36
N ASP A 271 1.48 3.97 14.19
CA ASP A 271 0.16 4.60 14.21
C ASP A 271 -0.09 5.40 12.94
N SER A 272 -1.30 5.27 12.39
CA SER A 272 -1.70 5.95 11.16
C SER A 272 -2.97 6.77 11.37
N PHE A 273 -3.10 7.83 10.60
CA PHE A 273 -4.27 8.70 10.60
C PHE A 273 -4.88 8.78 9.20
N TYR A 274 -6.20 8.63 9.15
CA TYR A 274 -7.01 8.90 7.97
C TYR A 274 -7.98 10.03 8.25
N TYR A 275 -8.30 10.81 7.24
CA TYR A 275 -9.39 11.77 7.32
C TYR A 275 -10.65 11.18 6.71
N VAL A 276 -11.68 11.04 7.52
CA VAL A 276 -12.98 10.43 7.17
C VAL A 276 -14.12 11.44 7.22
N GLY A 277 -13.81 12.74 7.27
CA GLY A 277 -14.80 13.80 7.11
C GLY A 277 -15.24 13.93 5.65
N LYS A 278 -16.49 14.30 5.42
CA LYS A 278 -17.07 14.52 4.08
C LYS A 278 -16.35 15.63 3.29
N HIS A 279 -15.76 16.58 4.00
CA HIS A 279 -15.14 17.77 3.46
C HIS A 279 -13.62 17.76 3.70
N ASP A 280 -12.92 16.83 3.03
CA ASP A 280 -11.47 16.86 2.96
C ASP A 280 -11.02 17.86 1.88
N SER A 281 -10.27 18.90 2.26
CA SER A 281 -9.75 19.90 1.33
C SER A 281 -8.64 19.37 0.42
N ARG A 282 -8.00 18.26 0.80
CA ARG A 282 -6.95 17.59 0.00
C ARG A 282 -7.54 16.77 -1.12
N LEU A 283 -8.79 16.34 -0.98
CA LEU A 283 -9.53 15.59 -1.98
C LEU A 283 -10.46 16.54 -2.75
N ARG A 284 -10.68 16.28 -4.05
CA ARG A 284 -11.64 17.08 -4.84
C ARG A 284 -13.02 17.11 -4.15
N HIS A 285 -13.75 18.21 -4.31
CA HIS A 285 -15.06 18.42 -3.70
C HIS A 285 -15.93 17.15 -3.75
N ARG A 286 -16.22 16.59 -2.56
CA ARG A 286 -17.06 15.40 -2.29
C ARG A 286 -16.41 14.02 -2.45
N ALA A 287 -15.08 13.92 -2.52
CA ALA A 287 -14.38 12.63 -2.42
C ALA A 287 -13.90 12.28 -0.99
N GLY A 288 -14.25 13.07 0.03
CA GLY A 288 -14.07 12.69 1.44
C GLY A 288 -15.04 11.60 1.91
N GLY A 289 -15.14 11.39 3.22
CA GLY A 289 -16.05 10.44 3.85
C GLY A 289 -15.43 9.06 4.08
N SER A 290 -16.21 7.99 3.89
CA SER A 290 -15.72 6.62 4.10
C SER A 290 -14.63 6.24 3.09
N HIS A 291 -13.70 5.38 3.49
CA HIS A 291 -12.68 4.76 2.64
C HIS A 291 -12.65 3.25 2.90
N PHE A 292 -12.84 2.44 1.86
CA PHE A 292 -13.14 1.01 2.03
C PHE A 292 -12.00 0.06 1.66
N CYS A 293 -10.97 0.56 1.00
CA CYS A 293 -9.75 -0.19 0.73
C CYS A 293 -8.58 0.64 1.25
N VAL A 294 -8.48 0.88 2.56
CA VAL A 294 -7.34 1.61 3.13
C VAL A 294 -6.26 0.64 3.57
N MET A 295 -5.00 0.92 3.22
CA MET A 295 -3.85 0.13 3.69
C MET A 295 -2.94 1.05 4.48
N SER A 296 -2.44 0.56 5.61
CA SER A 296 -1.62 1.35 6.51
C SER A 296 -0.56 0.45 7.11
N TYR A 297 0.66 0.61 6.64
CA TYR A 297 1.78 -0.11 7.20
C TYR A 297 3.06 0.69 7.06
N MET A 298 4.02 0.36 7.90
CA MET A 298 5.39 0.85 7.83
C MET A 298 6.27 -0.30 7.33
N LEU A 299 6.98 -0.08 6.23
CA LEU A 299 8.07 -0.95 5.80
C LEU A 299 9.35 -0.53 6.51
N LEU A 300 10.10 -1.47 7.06
CA LEU A 300 11.40 -1.23 7.70
C LEU A 300 12.49 -2.07 7.03
N GLY A 301 13.68 -1.49 6.85
CA GLY A 301 14.91 -2.20 6.50
C GLY A 301 15.79 -2.32 7.73
N VAL A 302 15.97 -3.54 8.24
CA VAL A 302 16.64 -3.81 9.52
C VAL A 302 17.86 -4.69 9.34
N VAL A 303 18.98 -4.33 9.98
CA VAL A 303 20.17 -5.18 10.13
C VAL A 303 20.23 -5.72 11.55
N PHE A 304 20.25 -7.04 11.72
CA PHE A 304 20.34 -7.67 13.05
C PHE A 304 21.78 -7.89 13.48
N ASP A 305 22.06 -7.72 14.78
CA ASP A 305 23.40 -7.92 15.35
C ASP A 305 23.92 -9.34 15.18
N LYS A 306 23.02 -10.29 15.43
CA LYS A 306 23.24 -11.72 15.28
C LYS A 306 21.88 -12.36 15.01
N ILE A 307 21.71 -12.91 13.82
CA ILE A 307 20.65 -13.87 13.59
C ILE A 307 21.12 -15.16 14.29
N SER A 308 20.47 -15.57 15.38
CA SER A 308 20.83 -16.82 16.05
C SER A 308 20.59 -17.97 15.07
N THR A 309 21.66 -18.51 14.49
CA THR A 309 21.64 -19.63 13.54
C THR A 309 21.45 -20.99 14.23
N THR A 310 21.14 -21.02 15.53
CA THR A 310 20.84 -22.25 16.28
C THR A 310 19.44 -22.77 15.91
N GLY A 311 19.33 -23.34 14.72
CA GLY A 311 18.11 -23.94 14.19
C GLY A 311 18.18 -24.08 12.68
N SER A 312 18.93 -25.08 12.20
CA SER A 312 18.96 -25.46 10.78
C SER A 312 17.52 -25.70 10.27
N ASN A 313 17.15 -24.98 9.21
CA ASN A 313 15.99 -25.19 8.32
C ASN A 313 14.66 -24.41 8.57
N SER A 314 14.64 -23.22 9.20
CA SER A 314 13.43 -22.37 9.10
C SER A 314 13.59 -20.83 9.24
N LEU A 315 14.77 -20.25 9.05
CA LEU A 315 14.95 -18.81 9.27
C LEU A 315 14.28 -17.90 8.21
N MET A 316 13.91 -18.42 7.04
CA MET A 316 13.06 -17.69 6.08
C MET A 316 11.61 -17.52 6.56
N SER A 317 11.13 -18.30 7.55
CA SER A 317 9.74 -18.19 8.01
C SER A 317 9.52 -17.18 9.15
N ILE A 318 10.58 -16.65 9.76
CA ILE A 318 10.46 -15.56 10.77
C ILE A 318 10.53 -14.18 10.09
N LEU A 319 11.09 -14.10 8.88
CA LEU A 319 11.16 -12.88 8.07
C LEU A 319 9.87 -12.58 7.28
N ASN A 320 8.89 -13.48 7.32
CA ASN A 320 7.54 -13.28 6.79
C ASN A 320 6.54 -13.20 7.96
N LEU A 321 6.63 -12.17 8.79
CA LEU A 321 5.44 -11.73 9.53
C LEU A 321 4.48 -11.13 8.49
N ASP A 322 3.52 -11.96 8.06
CA ASP A 322 2.37 -11.66 7.19
C ASP A 322 2.63 -11.31 5.71
N MET A 323 3.42 -12.12 4.98
CA MET A 323 3.29 -12.16 3.51
C MET A 323 2.94 -13.57 3.03
N PRO A 324 1.67 -13.85 2.67
CA PRO A 324 1.32 -15.07 1.96
C PRO A 324 1.73 -14.91 0.49
N TYR A 325 2.97 -15.28 0.15
CA TYR A 325 3.29 -15.62 -1.23
C TYR A 325 2.68 -16.98 -1.52
N SER A 326 1.55 -16.99 -2.24
CA SER A 326 1.08 -18.20 -2.92
C SER A 326 1.60 -18.19 -4.36
N ASN A 327 2.24 -19.29 -4.73
CA ASN A 327 2.75 -19.55 -6.07
C ASN A 327 1.64 -19.45 -7.11
N TYR A 328 1.82 -18.61 -8.12
CA TYR A 328 1.17 -18.81 -9.41
C TYR A 328 2.18 -18.69 -10.54
N ASP A 329 2.41 -19.84 -11.17
CA ASP A 329 2.97 -19.98 -12.51
C ASP A 329 2.19 -19.10 -13.49
N LEU A 330 2.79 -18.00 -13.92
CA LEU A 330 2.54 -17.45 -15.25
C LEU A 330 3.83 -17.63 -16.05
N LEU A 331 4.01 -18.88 -16.52
CA LEU A 331 4.96 -19.24 -17.55
C LEU A 331 4.73 -18.37 -18.80
N GLY A 332 5.54 -17.32 -18.92
CA GLY A 332 5.82 -16.63 -20.16
C GLY A 332 7.33 -16.65 -20.38
N LYS A 333 7.85 -17.75 -20.94
CA LYS A 333 9.23 -17.82 -21.42
C LYS A 333 9.45 -16.71 -22.46
N TYR A 334 10.48 -15.89 -22.23
CA TYR A 334 11.18 -15.16 -23.29
C TYR A 334 12.58 -15.77 -23.45
#